data_AF-A0A959WT64-F1
#
_entry.id   AF-A0A959WT64-F1
#
_cell.length_a   1.000
_cell.length_b   1.000
_cell.length_c   1.000
_cell.angle_alpha   90.00
_cell.angle_beta   90.00
_cell.angle_gamma   90.00
#
_symmetry.space_group_name_H-M   'P 1'
#
loop_
_entity.id
_entity.type
_entity.pdbx_description
1 polymer ?
#
loop_
_entity_poly.entity_id
_entity_poly.type
_entity_poly.pdbx_seq_one_letter_code
_entity_poly.pdbx_strand_id
1 'polypeptide(L)'
;MRMSALGLSKTLLAAVLALSLLGFGAGEAMAVKPAPGIYSAEPAKPSGLYQLGVFAVAGEGGKRRIVAAENYDGIYYPDLGKCDSFEVPLVTASIPVSAKGRFRVRERTPVRKGSILVVWKGAWSKPRRVRGTLRISYGDCRSKIAWTARRAKLTARAGKGVPALRD
;
A
#
# COMPACT_ATOMS: atom_id res chain seq x y z
N MET A 1 33.52 33.10 62.47
CA MET A 1 34.11 34.43 62.19
C MET A 1 34.26 34.61 60.69
N ARG A 2 33.60 35.65 60.16
CA ARG A 2 34.04 36.63 59.15
C ARG A 2 34.82 36.15 57.91
N MET A 3 34.64 36.62 56.68
CA MET A 3 33.75 37.60 56.02
C MET A 3 34.05 37.45 54.51
N SER A 4 33.04 37.73 53.68
CA SER A 4 33.02 38.46 52.38
C SER A 4 34.36 38.80 51.67
N ALA A 5 34.50 38.88 50.34
CA ALA A 5 33.66 39.57 49.34
C ALA A 5 34.24 39.33 47.91
N LEU A 6 33.42 39.12 46.87
CA LEU A 6 33.04 40.04 45.76
C LEU A 6 34.06 40.33 44.63
N GLY A 7 33.57 40.17 43.39
CA GLY A 7 34.08 40.75 42.13
C GLY A 7 33.54 39.97 40.92
N LEU A 8 32.33 40.22 40.39
CA LEU A 8 32.00 41.18 39.30
C LEU A 8 33.01 41.08 38.13
N SER A 9 32.70 40.95 36.84
CA SER A 9 31.49 40.99 36.01
C SER A 9 31.98 40.72 34.58
N LYS A 10 31.14 40.12 33.72
CA LYS A 10 30.80 40.66 32.37
C LYS A 10 30.02 39.64 31.54
N THR A 11 28.70 39.85 31.52
CA THR A 11 27.87 39.98 30.31
C THR A 11 28.27 39.13 29.10
N LEU A 12 27.49 38.09 28.81
CA LEU A 12 27.19 37.77 27.41
C LEU A 12 25.70 37.47 27.24
N LEU A 13 25.06 38.47 26.64
CA LEU A 13 23.81 38.51 25.90
C LEU A 13 22.89 37.29 25.94
N ALA A 14 21.71 37.55 26.47
CA ALA A 14 20.47 36.92 26.08
C ALA A 14 20.29 36.98 24.55
N ALA A 15 20.12 35.82 23.92
CA ALA A 15 19.46 35.70 22.62
C ALA A 15 18.12 35.00 22.84
N VAL A 16 17.11 35.79 23.14
CA VAL A 16 15.71 35.39 23.05
C VAL A 16 15.40 35.19 21.56
N LEU A 17 15.44 33.95 21.09
CA LEU A 17 14.74 33.58 19.86
C LEU A 17 13.41 32.94 20.24
N ALA A 18 12.46 33.80 20.61
CA ALA A 18 11.05 33.49 20.57
C ALA A 18 10.63 33.37 19.10
N LEU A 19 10.87 32.20 18.49
CA LEU A 19 10.15 31.81 17.27
C LEU A 19 8.81 31.23 17.72
N SER A 20 7.86 32.14 17.92
CA SER A 20 6.44 31.85 18.05
C SER A 20 6.00 30.99 16.87
N LEU A 21 5.93 29.69 17.14
CA LEU A 21 4.87 28.77 16.79
C LEU A 21 3.81 29.36 15.84
N LEU A 22 4.18 29.52 14.57
CA LEU A 22 3.23 29.39 13.47
C LEU A 22 2.89 27.90 13.40
N GLY A 23 2.08 27.48 14.37
CA GLY A 23 1.28 26.27 14.33
C GLY A 23 0.26 26.43 13.20
N PHE A 24 0.74 26.43 11.96
CA PHE A 24 -0.01 25.83 10.90
C PHE A 24 -0.17 24.38 11.33
N GLY A 25 -1.33 24.09 11.89
CA GLY A 25 -1.82 22.73 11.99
C GLY A 25 -1.68 22.13 10.60
N ALA A 26 -0.57 21.43 10.37
CA ALA A 26 -0.53 20.34 9.44
C ALA A 26 -1.55 19.38 10.01
N GLY A 27 -2.83 19.60 9.67
CA GLY A 27 -3.93 18.77 10.10
C GLY A 27 -3.46 17.36 9.88
N GLU A 28 -3.29 16.60 10.96
CA GLU A 28 -2.93 15.21 10.88
C GLU A 28 -3.98 14.60 9.96
N ALA A 29 -3.60 14.38 8.70
CA ALA A 29 -4.49 13.80 7.72
C ALA A 29 -4.89 12.46 8.32
N MET A 30 -6.13 12.39 8.84
CA MET A 30 -6.58 11.30 9.69
C MET A 30 -6.22 10.00 8.98
N ALA A 31 -5.44 9.17 9.67
CA ALA A 31 -4.93 7.94 9.09
C ALA A 31 -6.10 7.06 8.65
N VAL A 32 -6.24 6.86 7.33
CA VAL A 32 -7.34 6.06 6.79
C VAL A 32 -7.07 4.60 7.12
N LYS A 33 -7.83 4.05 8.08
CA LYS A 33 -7.74 2.64 8.46
C LYS A 33 -8.32 1.75 7.34
N PRO A 34 -7.53 0.83 6.75
CA PRO A 34 -8.03 -0.11 5.75
C PRO A 34 -9.13 -1.02 6.31
N ALA A 35 -10.22 -1.17 5.57
CA ALA A 35 -11.24 -2.17 5.85
C ALA A 35 -10.75 -3.57 5.43
N PRO A 36 -11.00 -4.60 6.25
CA PRO A 36 -10.60 -5.97 5.90
C PRO A 36 -11.46 -6.54 4.78
N GLY A 37 -10.94 -7.55 4.09
CA GLY A 37 -11.62 -8.30 3.03
C GLY A 37 -10.91 -8.24 1.68
N ILE A 38 -11.55 -8.80 0.65
CA ILE A 38 -11.01 -8.94 -0.70
C ILE A 38 -11.13 -7.61 -1.46
N TYR A 39 -10.09 -7.25 -2.20
CA TYR A 39 -10.01 -6.10 -3.08
C TYR A 39 -9.72 -6.57 -4.50
N SER A 40 -10.37 -5.91 -5.45
CA SER A 40 -10.02 -6.00 -6.87
C SER A 40 -9.40 -4.68 -7.29
N ALA A 41 -8.31 -4.76 -8.07
CA ALA A 41 -7.53 -3.66 -8.55
C ALA A 41 -7.51 -3.63 -10.08
N GLU A 42 -7.55 -2.42 -10.64
CA GLU A 42 -7.59 -2.17 -12.07
C GLU A 42 -6.78 -0.92 -12.42
N PRO A 43 -6.29 -0.78 -13.67
CA PRO A 43 -5.72 0.47 -14.16
C PRO A 43 -6.71 1.63 -13.99
N ALA A 44 -6.25 2.78 -13.50
CA ALA A 44 -7.08 3.94 -13.20
C ALA A 44 -7.69 4.58 -14.46
N LYS A 45 -7.02 4.40 -15.60
CA LYS A 45 -7.53 4.73 -16.93
C LYS A 45 -7.49 3.43 -17.73
N PRO A 46 -8.61 2.70 -17.83
CA PRO A 46 -8.63 1.45 -18.58
C PRO A 46 -8.37 1.76 -20.06
N SER A 47 -7.41 1.06 -20.65
CA SER A 47 -7.10 1.12 -22.07
C SER A 47 -6.73 -0.28 -22.54
N GLY A 48 -7.44 -0.82 -23.53
CA GLY A 48 -7.23 -2.19 -24.00
C GLY A 48 -7.65 -3.25 -22.99
N LEU A 49 -7.19 -4.48 -23.22
CA LEU A 49 -7.35 -5.61 -22.30
C LEU A 49 -6.29 -5.51 -21.18
N TYR A 50 -6.68 -5.83 -19.96
CA TYR A 50 -5.79 -5.81 -18.80
C TYR A 50 -6.13 -6.95 -17.83
N GLN A 51 -5.14 -7.37 -17.07
CA GLN A 51 -5.30 -8.33 -15.99
C GLN A 51 -5.72 -7.60 -14.71
N LEU A 52 -6.73 -8.13 -14.03
CA LEU A 52 -7.20 -7.61 -12.76
C LEU A 52 -6.22 -8.00 -11.65
N GLY A 53 -5.84 -7.05 -10.79
CA GLY A 53 -5.18 -7.38 -9.55
C GLY A 53 -6.19 -7.86 -8.51
N VAL A 54 -5.82 -8.83 -7.70
CA VAL A 54 -6.66 -9.38 -6.62
C VAL A 54 -5.82 -9.63 -5.38
N PHE A 55 -6.30 -9.13 -4.23
CA PHE A 55 -5.64 -9.29 -2.94
C PHE A 55 -6.61 -9.18 -1.77
N ALA A 56 -6.25 -9.72 -0.60
CA ALA A 56 -7.01 -9.54 0.63
C ALA A 56 -6.30 -8.61 1.61
N VAL A 57 -7.08 -7.89 2.42
CA VAL A 57 -6.59 -7.14 3.57
C VAL A 57 -7.00 -7.88 4.84
N ALA A 58 -6.01 -8.35 5.59
CA ALA A 58 -6.19 -9.07 6.85
C ALA A 58 -5.65 -8.25 8.04
N GLY A 59 -6.09 -8.62 9.25
CA GLY A 59 -5.48 -8.17 10.49
C GLY A 59 -4.53 -9.24 11.01
N GLU A 60 -3.31 -8.85 11.39
CA GLU A 60 -2.30 -9.74 11.95
C GLU A 60 -1.52 -8.96 13.03
N GLY A 61 -1.53 -9.44 14.28
CA GLY A 61 -0.86 -8.76 15.40
C GLY A 61 -1.28 -7.29 15.58
N GLY A 62 -2.57 -6.98 15.39
CA GLY A 62 -3.11 -5.62 15.49
C GLY A 62 -2.80 -4.69 14.30
N LYS A 63 -2.02 -5.15 13.31
CA LYS A 63 -1.66 -4.38 12.11
C LYS A 63 -2.39 -4.90 10.88
N ARG A 64 -2.54 -4.04 9.86
CA ARG A 64 -3.10 -4.42 8.56
C ARG A 64 -2.02 -4.91 7.62
N ARG A 65 -2.32 -5.98 6.88
CA ARG A 65 -1.43 -6.54 5.86
C ARG A 65 -2.23 -6.90 4.61
N ILE A 66 -1.58 -6.83 3.46
CA ILE A 66 -2.08 -7.38 2.20
C ILE A 66 -1.56 -8.81 2.10
N VAL A 67 -2.45 -9.75 1.81
CA VAL A 67 -2.16 -11.18 1.67
C VAL A 67 -2.88 -11.73 0.44
N ALA A 68 -2.60 -12.98 0.08
CA ALA A 68 -3.33 -13.70 -0.98
C ALA A 68 -4.84 -13.68 -0.70
N ALA A 69 -5.64 -13.52 -1.77
CA ALA A 69 -7.09 -13.57 -1.65
C ALA A 69 -7.58 -15.03 -1.57
N GLU A 70 -8.79 -15.21 -1.04
CA GLU A 70 -9.44 -16.52 -1.02
C GLU A 70 -9.61 -17.05 -2.45
N ASN A 71 -9.16 -18.29 -2.69
CA ASN A 71 -9.10 -18.97 -4.00
C ASN A 71 -8.00 -18.51 -4.97
N TYR A 72 -7.02 -17.73 -4.50
CA TYR A 72 -5.84 -17.35 -5.27
C TYR A 72 -4.59 -17.91 -4.61
N ASP A 73 -3.64 -18.38 -5.42
CA ASP A 73 -2.36 -18.93 -4.96
C ASP A 73 -1.37 -17.84 -4.49
N GLY A 74 -1.67 -16.56 -4.75
CA GLY A 74 -0.80 -15.45 -4.41
C GLY A 74 -1.47 -14.06 -4.45
N ILE A 75 -0.62 -13.03 -4.38
CA ILE A 75 -1.04 -11.62 -4.45
C ILE A 75 -0.88 -11.13 -5.89
N TYR A 76 -1.99 -10.77 -6.53
CA TYR A 76 -2.00 -10.32 -7.92
C TYR A 76 -2.11 -8.80 -8.03
N TYR A 77 -1.34 -8.21 -8.94
CA TYR A 77 -1.34 -6.78 -9.25
C TYR A 77 -2.00 -6.51 -10.62
N PRO A 78 -2.58 -5.31 -10.86
CA PRO A 78 -3.22 -5.02 -12.14
C PRO A 78 -2.19 -4.69 -13.22
N ASP A 79 -2.15 -5.45 -14.31
CA ASP A 79 -1.21 -5.22 -15.42
C ASP A 79 -1.92 -5.03 -16.78
N LEU A 80 -1.35 -4.16 -17.61
CA LEU A 80 -1.76 -3.93 -18.99
C LEU A 80 -1.12 -4.92 -19.98
N GLY A 81 -0.30 -5.86 -19.53
CA GLY A 81 0.39 -6.83 -20.39
C GLY A 81 1.48 -6.19 -21.27
N LYS A 82 1.93 -4.97 -20.94
CA LYS A 82 2.80 -4.17 -21.83
C LYS A 82 4.25 -4.67 -21.84
N CYS A 83 4.77 -5.06 -20.69
CA CYS A 83 6.17 -5.47 -20.56
C CYS A 83 6.35 -6.97 -20.38
N ASP A 84 5.33 -7.65 -19.88
CA ASP A 84 5.25 -9.09 -19.85
C ASP A 84 3.79 -9.48 -20.15
N SER A 85 3.57 -10.66 -20.69
CA SER A 85 2.22 -11.16 -20.99
C SER A 85 1.80 -12.24 -19.99
N PHE A 86 2.52 -12.36 -18.88
CA PHE A 86 2.39 -13.46 -17.94
C PHE A 86 1.62 -12.98 -16.72
N GLU A 87 0.54 -13.66 -16.36
CA GLU A 87 -0.10 -13.44 -15.06
C GLU A 87 0.76 -14.13 -13.99
N VAL A 88 1.66 -13.38 -13.34
CA VAL A 88 2.56 -13.92 -12.31
C VAL A 88 2.22 -13.30 -10.96
N PRO A 89 1.79 -14.08 -9.95
CA PRO A 89 1.57 -13.55 -8.62
C PRO A 89 2.89 -13.08 -8.00
N LEU A 90 2.79 -12.17 -7.02
CA LEU A 90 3.95 -11.85 -6.20
C LEU A 90 4.31 -13.05 -5.32
N VAL A 91 5.60 -13.36 -5.25
CA VAL A 91 6.21 -14.34 -4.35
C VAL A 91 6.07 -13.92 -2.88
N THR A 92 6.04 -12.61 -2.63
CA THR A 92 5.77 -12.03 -1.31
C THR A 92 4.42 -12.50 -0.79
N ALA A 93 4.45 -13.31 0.28
CA ALA A 93 3.24 -13.82 0.92
C ALA A 93 2.43 -12.73 1.66
N SER A 94 3.09 -11.66 2.12
CA SER A 94 2.44 -10.64 2.95
C SER A 94 3.12 -9.27 2.87
N ILE A 95 2.36 -8.23 2.48
CA ILE A 95 2.84 -6.86 2.36
C ILE A 95 2.31 -6.02 3.55
N PRO A 96 3.18 -5.42 4.37
CA PRO A 96 2.73 -4.60 5.49
C PRO A 96 2.05 -3.32 5.03
N VAL A 97 0.97 -2.93 5.72
CA VAL A 97 0.33 -1.63 5.56
C VAL A 97 0.73 -0.74 6.74
N SER A 98 1.35 0.39 6.43
CA SER A 98 1.71 1.40 7.44
C SER A 98 0.49 1.96 8.17
N ALA A 99 0.72 2.59 9.33
CA ALA A 99 -0.33 3.27 10.09
C ALA A 99 -1.12 4.29 9.25
N LYS A 100 -0.45 4.96 8.30
CA LYS A 100 -1.07 5.95 7.38
C LYS A 100 -1.82 5.30 6.21
N GLY A 101 -2.05 3.98 6.23
CA GLY A 101 -2.73 3.28 5.15
C GLY A 101 -1.93 3.29 3.85
N ARG A 102 -0.60 3.15 3.90
CA ARG A 102 0.27 3.08 2.71
C ARG A 102 1.03 1.76 2.66
N PHE A 103 1.26 1.25 1.46
CA PHE A 103 2.10 0.07 1.23
C PHE A 103 3.04 0.27 0.04
N ARG A 104 4.11 -0.51 0.03
CA ARG A 104 5.05 -0.63 -1.07
C ARG A 104 5.66 -2.02 -1.03
N VAL A 105 5.71 -2.67 -2.19
CA VAL A 105 6.51 -3.87 -2.43
C VAL A 105 7.42 -3.62 -3.63
N ARG A 106 8.62 -4.19 -3.59
CA ARG A 106 9.56 -4.27 -4.71
C ARG A 106 10.01 -5.71 -4.77
N GLU A 107 9.72 -6.38 -5.87
CA GLU A 107 9.98 -7.79 -6.03
C GLU A 107 10.56 -8.07 -7.42
N ARG A 108 11.46 -9.03 -7.48
CA ARG A 108 12.01 -9.53 -8.74
C ARG A 108 11.66 -11.02 -8.84
N THR A 109 10.93 -11.40 -9.87
CA THR A 109 10.46 -12.77 -10.09
C THR A 109 11.12 -13.32 -11.34
N PRO A 110 11.85 -14.45 -11.26
CA PRO A 110 12.43 -15.09 -12.44
C PRO A 110 11.33 -15.67 -13.31
N VAL A 111 11.46 -15.48 -14.62
CA VAL A 111 10.60 -16.09 -15.65
C VAL A 111 11.48 -16.76 -16.71
N ARG A 112 10.89 -17.55 -17.60
CA ARG A 112 11.64 -18.38 -18.58
C ARG A 112 12.73 -17.61 -19.35
N LYS A 113 12.53 -16.32 -19.64
CA LYS A 113 13.49 -15.48 -20.37
C LYS A 113 13.90 -14.22 -19.60
N GLY A 114 14.26 -14.36 -18.33
CA GLY A 114 14.86 -13.29 -17.54
C GLY A 114 14.17 -13.09 -16.19
N SER A 115 13.99 -11.84 -15.78
CA SER A 115 13.30 -11.53 -14.52
C SER A 115 12.39 -10.32 -14.67
N ILE A 116 11.17 -10.43 -14.18
CA ILE A 116 10.23 -9.32 -14.07
C ILE A 116 10.54 -8.59 -12.77
N LEU A 117 10.75 -7.28 -12.83
CA LEU A 117 10.85 -6.41 -11.65
C LEU A 117 9.54 -5.67 -11.47
N VAL A 118 8.87 -5.92 -10.35
CA VAL A 118 7.62 -5.28 -9.96
C VAL A 118 7.87 -4.30 -8.83
N VAL A 119 7.44 -3.04 -8.99
CA VAL A 119 7.36 -2.07 -7.91
C VAL A 119 5.92 -1.60 -7.78
N TRP A 120 5.24 -2.11 -6.77
CA TRP A 120 3.83 -1.83 -6.55
C TRP A 120 3.63 -1.01 -5.28
N LYS A 121 2.91 0.10 -5.39
CA LYS A 121 2.68 1.06 -4.30
C LYS A 121 1.22 1.46 -4.28
N GLY A 122 0.66 1.61 -3.09
CA GLY A 122 -0.69 2.15 -2.93
C GLY A 122 -0.91 2.86 -1.60
N ALA A 123 -1.99 3.65 -1.57
CA ALA A 123 -2.47 4.35 -0.40
C ALA A 123 -4.00 4.29 -0.33
N TRP A 124 -4.54 4.00 0.86
CA TRP A 124 -5.96 4.07 1.13
C TRP A 124 -6.40 5.54 1.18
N SER A 125 -7.35 5.89 0.32
CA SER A 125 -8.00 7.21 0.31
C SER A 125 -9.32 7.21 1.07
N LYS A 126 -9.96 6.03 1.17
CA LYS A 126 -11.11 5.71 2.02
C LYS A 126 -10.92 4.29 2.54
N PRO A 127 -11.59 3.87 3.64
CA PRO A 127 -11.40 2.52 4.18
C PRO A 127 -11.54 1.38 3.16
N ARG A 128 -12.38 1.55 2.13
CA ARG A 128 -12.63 0.55 1.07
C ARG A 128 -12.08 0.93 -0.31
N ARG A 129 -11.25 1.98 -0.41
CA ARG A 129 -10.73 2.50 -1.69
C ARG A 129 -9.25 2.80 -1.62
N VAL A 130 -8.50 2.21 -2.54
CA VAL A 130 -7.04 2.35 -2.67
C VAL A 130 -6.72 2.96 -4.02
N ARG A 131 -5.66 3.76 -4.06
CA ARG A 131 -5.09 4.28 -5.30
C ARG A 131 -3.58 4.11 -5.25
N GLY A 132 -2.95 3.94 -6.40
CA GLY A 132 -1.53 3.69 -6.41
C GLY A 132 -0.87 3.78 -7.78
N THR A 133 0.36 3.30 -7.80
CA THR A 133 1.16 3.16 -9.01
C THR A 133 1.82 1.79 -9.02
N LEU A 134 1.84 1.19 -10.19
CA LEU A 134 2.57 -0.02 -10.51
C LEU A 134 3.68 0.34 -11.49
N ARG A 135 4.87 -0.20 -11.29
CA ARG A 135 5.92 -0.21 -12.30
C ARG A 135 6.34 -1.64 -12.56
N ILE A 136 6.45 -1.99 -13.83
CA ILE A 136 6.94 -3.28 -14.28
C ILE A 136 8.15 -3.02 -15.16
N SER A 137 9.17 -3.84 -15.04
CA SER A 137 10.32 -3.83 -15.94
C SER A 137 10.73 -5.24 -16.29
N TYR A 138 10.94 -5.49 -17.59
CA TYR A 138 11.34 -6.78 -18.13
C TYR A 138 12.21 -6.56 -19.36
N GLY A 139 13.45 -7.02 -19.33
CA GLY A 139 14.47 -6.61 -20.31
C GLY A 139 14.58 -5.09 -20.38
N ASP A 140 14.48 -4.54 -21.59
CA ASP A 140 14.48 -3.09 -21.85
C ASP A 140 13.09 -2.44 -21.74
N CYS A 141 12.02 -3.23 -21.59
CA CYS A 141 10.68 -2.68 -21.40
C CYS A 141 10.49 -2.11 -20.00
N ARG A 142 9.90 -0.92 -19.93
CA ARG A 142 9.45 -0.30 -18.68
C ARG A 142 8.03 0.22 -18.82
N SER A 143 7.16 -0.19 -17.91
CA SER A 143 5.77 0.28 -17.81
C SER A 143 5.53 0.94 -16.47
N LYS A 144 4.71 2.00 -16.45
CA LYS A 144 4.25 2.68 -15.24
C LYS A 144 2.75 2.94 -15.38
N ILE A 145 1.97 2.36 -14.49
CA ILE A 145 0.51 2.38 -14.55
C ILE A 145 -0.03 2.98 -13.25
N ALA A 146 -0.92 3.96 -13.36
CA ALA A 146 -1.75 4.37 -12.23
C ALA A 146 -2.89 3.36 -12.07
N TRP A 147 -3.21 2.95 -10.84
CA TRP A 147 -4.24 1.96 -10.58
C TRP A 147 -5.14 2.36 -9.42
N THR A 148 -6.33 1.79 -9.36
CA THR A 148 -7.23 1.90 -8.22
C THR A 148 -7.70 0.52 -7.78
N ALA A 149 -8.03 0.36 -6.51
CA ALA A 149 -8.66 -0.85 -6.02
C ALA A 149 -9.87 -0.53 -5.15
N ARG A 150 -10.86 -1.40 -5.18
CA ARG A 150 -12.08 -1.32 -4.39
C ARG A 150 -12.30 -2.64 -3.67
N ARG A 151 -12.78 -2.56 -2.43
CA ARG A 151 -13.22 -3.75 -1.71
C ARG A 151 -14.37 -4.39 -2.48
N ALA A 152 -14.25 -5.66 -2.80
CA ALA A 152 -15.33 -6.44 -3.40
C ALA A 152 -16.56 -6.40 -2.48
N LYS A 153 -17.75 -6.24 -3.06
CA LYS A 153 -18.97 -6.61 -2.36
C LYS A 153 -18.95 -8.14 -2.34
N LEU A 154 -18.76 -8.74 -1.17
CA LEU A 154 -19.15 -10.12 -0.96
C LEU A 154 -20.66 -10.16 -1.19
N THR A 155 -21.10 -10.49 -2.40
CA THR A 155 -22.45 -10.99 -2.59
C THR A 155 -22.46 -12.31 -1.86
N ALA A 156 -23.11 -12.35 -0.70
CA ALA A 156 -23.46 -13.60 -0.07
C ALA A 156 -24.34 -14.38 -1.06
N ARG A 157 -23.74 -15.23 -1.89
CA ARG A 157 -24.42 -16.43 -2.37
C ARG A 157 -24.41 -17.41 -1.19
N ALA A 158 -25.22 -17.09 -0.19
CA ALA A 158 -25.83 -18.11 0.63
C ALA A 158 -26.68 -18.97 -0.31
N GLY A 159 -26.61 -20.29 -0.11
CA GLY A 159 -26.99 -21.30 -1.09
C GLY A 159 -28.33 -21.10 -1.79
N LYS A 160 -28.33 -21.38 -3.09
CA LYS A 160 -29.49 -21.96 -3.77
C LYS A 160 -29.01 -23.06 -4.71
N GLY A 161 -29.29 -24.30 -4.30
CA GLY A 161 -29.58 -25.44 -5.17
C GLY A 161 -28.46 -25.89 -6.08
N VAL A 162 -27.64 -26.82 -5.59
CA VAL A 162 -27.18 -27.91 -6.46
C VAL A 162 -28.39 -28.84 -6.59
N PRO A 163 -29.04 -28.99 -7.77
CA PRO A 163 -29.93 -30.12 -7.97
C PRO A 163 -29.08 -31.39 -7.86
N ALA A 164 -29.47 -32.26 -6.94
CA ALA A 164 -28.92 -33.61 -6.85
C ALA A 164 -28.99 -34.26 -8.23
N LEU A 165 -27.84 -34.69 -8.75
CA LEU A 165 -27.79 -35.74 -9.76
C LEU A 165 -28.47 -36.95 -9.11
N ARG A 166 -29.67 -37.28 -9.62
CA ARG A 166 -30.25 -38.59 -9.41
C ARG A 166 -29.71 -39.50 -10.51
N ASP A 167 -29.27 -40.68 -10.07
CA ASP A 167 -28.88 -41.82 -10.90
C ASP A 167 -29.96 -42.20 -11.91
#